data_AF-A0A2P9DU39-F1
#
_entry.id   AF-A0A2P9DU39-F1
#
_cell.length_a   1.000
_cell.length_b   1.000
_cell.length_c   1.000
_cell.angle_alpha   90.00
_cell.angle_beta   90.00
_cell.angle_gamma   90.00
#
_symmetry.space_group_name_H-M   'P 1'
#
loop_
_entity.id
_entity.type
_entity.pdbx_description
1 polymer ?
#
loop_
_entity_poly.entity_id
_entity_poly.type
_entity_poly.pdbx_seq_one_letter_code
_entity_poly.pdbx_strand_id
1 'polypeptide(L)'
;MKEVMENFNKQTHQRFQEYDDRMKTTRQKCKDKCDKEMKKIILKDKLEKELMEKFATLQADIQNDAIPTCICEKSLADKIEKGCLRCGGVLGGIAPSVGLLGGMGIYSWLNVATTVAIEEAIAAGTKVTIETAVTELNKLIYIYELIGDKLKDILGTITNFRTQTPMVHAVYGAAQKACDSVIIGKGGKNQLYCSMLQQNTSQIFPELGKAGATAITAGNTKKTSVQTAALEKIDTTFLNCSTAITASVIAILIIVLIMVIIYSILRYRRKKKMEKKLQYIKLLEE
;
A
#
# COMPACT_ATOMS: atom_id res chain seq x y z
N MET A 1 62.76 -34.42 39.36
CA MET A 1 61.82 -34.81 38.27
C MET A 1 60.41 -35.11 38.79
N LYS A 2 60.24 -35.83 39.91
CA LYS A 2 58.92 -36.09 40.54
C LYS A 2 58.16 -34.81 40.96
N GLU A 3 58.83 -33.83 41.58
CA GLU A 3 58.17 -32.57 42.00
C GLU A 3 57.63 -31.72 40.83
N VAL A 4 58.31 -31.72 39.69
CA VAL A 4 57.86 -30.98 38.49
C VAL A 4 56.60 -31.62 37.91
N MET A 5 56.52 -32.95 37.94
CA MET A 5 55.35 -33.71 37.48
C MET A 5 54.14 -33.47 38.39
N GLU A 6 54.33 -33.45 39.71
CA GLU A 6 53.26 -33.12 40.67
C GLU A 6 52.74 -31.69 40.51
N ASN A 7 53.63 -30.73 40.22
CA ASN A 7 53.23 -29.34 40.04
C ASN A 7 52.43 -29.12 38.75
N PHE A 8 52.81 -29.79 37.66
CA PHE A 8 52.00 -29.84 36.44
C PHE A 8 50.64 -30.48 36.67
N ASN A 9 50.58 -31.58 37.42
CA ASN A 9 49.32 -32.27 37.69
C ASN A 9 48.36 -31.41 38.54
N LYS A 10 48.88 -30.70 39.55
CA LYS A 10 48.11 -29.73 40.35
C LYS A 10 47.58 -28.56 39.51
N GLN A 11 48.41 -27.97 38.64
CA GLN A 11 47.97 -26.90 37.74
C GLN A 11 46.93 -27.38 36.72
N THR A 12 47.07 -28.60 36.21
CA THR A 12 46.12 -29.16 35.25
C THR A 12 44.78 -29.44 35.94
N HIS A 13 44.80 -29.96 37.17
CA HIS A 13 43.59 -30.19 37.97
C HIS A 13 42.83 -28.89 38.28
N GLN A 14 43.53 -27.81 38.66
CA GLN A 14 42.90 -26.50 38.87
C GLN A 14 42.24 -25.96 37.59
N ARG A 15 42.88 -26.07 36.42
CA ARG A 15 42.27 -25.62 35.16
C ARG A 15 41.03 -26.43 34.78
N PHE A 16 40.98 -27.73 35.12
CA PHE A 16 39.80 -28.54 34.87
C PHE A 16 38.62 -28.12 35.76
N GLN A 17 38.87 -27.85 37.04
CA GLN A 17 37.85 -27.31 37.94
C GLN A 17 37.33 -25.94 37.47
N GLU A 18 38.22 -25.02 37.08
CA GLU A 18 37.83 -23.72 36.52
C GLU A 18 37.09 -23.82 35.18
N TYR A 19 37.38 -24.85 34.37
CA TYR A 19 36.65 -25.09 33.13
C TYR A 19 35.24 -25.62 33.42
N ASP A 20 35.09 -26.57 34.35
CA ASP A 20 33.80 -27.14 34.74
C ASP A 20 32.88 -26.11 35.38
N ASP A 21 33.40 -25.24 36.24
CA ASP A 21 32.59 -24.20 36.89
C ASP A 21 32.15 -23.09 35.90
N ARG A 22 33.01 -22.74 34.94
CA ARG A 22 32.59 -21.89 33.81
C ARG A 22 31.55 -22.59 32.95
N MET A 23 31.68 -23.90 32.72
CA MET A 23 30.72 -24.65 31.91
C MET A 23 29.34 -24.73 32.58
N LYS A 24 29.29 -24.92 33.91
CA LYS A 24 28.05 -24.89 34.70
C LYS A 24 27.37 -23.51 34.67
N THR A 25 28.12 -22.45 34.94
CA THR A 25 27.57 -21.07 34.96
C THR A 25 27.06 -20.63 33.59
N THR A 26 27.74 -21.02 32.51
CA THR A 26 27.30 -20.70 31.13
C THR A 26 26.05 -21.50 30.75
N ARG A 27 25.93 -22.76 31.17
CA ARG A 27 24.70 -23.56 30.98
C ARG A 27 23.51 -23.00 31.76
N GLN A 28 23.72 -22.53 32.98
CA GLN A 28 22.67 -21.88 33.79
C GLN A 28 22.13 -20.64 33.08
N LYS A 29 23.01 -19.74 32.62
CA LYS A 29 22.64 -18.52 31.88
C LYS A 29 21.88 -18.80 30.59
N CYS A 30 22.25 -19.86 29.85
CA CYS A 30 21.52 -20.26 28.66
C CYS A 30 20.13 -20.82 28.98
N LYS A 31 19.97 -21.62 30.03
CA LYS A 31 18.65 -22.10 30.48
C LYS A 31 17.76 -20.94 30.91
N ASP A 32 18.26 -20.03 31.72
CA ASP A 32 17.48 -18.87 32.19
C ASP A 32 17.05 -17.97 31.03
N LYS A 33 17.91 -17.82 30.01
CA LYS A 33 17.58 -17.05 28.81
C LYS A 33 16.52 -17.74 27.96
N CYS A 34 16.64 -19.05 27.74
CA CYS A 34 15.62 -19.84 27.03
C CYS A 34 14.28 -19.83 27.77
N ASP A 35 14.26 -19.99 29.09
CA ASP A 35 13.02 -19.97 29.89
C ASP A 35 12.36 -18.59 29.85
N LYS A 36 13.16 -17.51 29.85
CA LYS A 36 12.66 -16.14 29.70
C LYS A 36 12.06 -15.90 28.31
N GLU A 37 12.69 -16.41 27.26
CA GLU A 37 12.17 -16.30 25.89
C GLU A 37 10.93 -17.17 25.67
N MET A 38 10.88 -18.39 26.20
CA MET A 38 9.68 -19.24 26.17
C MET A 38 8.51 -18.61 26.91
N LYS A 39 8.72 -18.06 28.12
CA LYS A 39 7.66 -17.33 28.85
C LYS A 39 7.13 -16.14 28.04
N LYS A 40 8.00 -15.44 27.30
CA LYS A 40 7.61 -14.32 26.42
C LYS A 40 6.81 -14.80 25.21
N ILE A 41 7.17 -15.94 24.61
CA ILE A 41 6.43 -16.55 23.50
C ILE A 41 5.04 -17.01 23.98
N ILE A 42 4.96 -17.71 25.12
CA ILE A 42 3.68 -18.17 25.68
C ILE A 42 2.74 -17.00 26.03
N LEU A 43 3.27 -15.93 26.62
CA LEU A 43 2.49 -14.71 26.88
C LEU A 43 1.99 -14.05 25.59
N LYS A 44 2.82 -14.06 24.53
CA LYS A 44 2.46 -13.49 23.24
C LYS A 44 1.39 -14.32 22.53
N ASP A 45 1.53 -15.64 22.49
CA ASP A 45 0.53 -16.56 21.95
C ASP A 45 -0.81 -16.46 22.68
N LYS A 46 -0.78 -16.22 24.00
CA LYS A 46 -2.00 -16.04 24.79
C LYS A 46 -2.73 -14.75 24.43
N LEU A 47 -2.01 -13.64 24.26
CA LEU A 47 -2.58 -12.37 23.79
C LEU A 47 -3.07 -12.45 22.34
N GLU A 48 -2.35 -13.13 21.45
CA GLU A 48 -2.75 -13.33 20.05
C GLU A 48 -4.00 -14.21 19.93
N LYS A 49 -4.15 -15.24 20.77
CA LYS A 49 -5.39 -16.03 20.88
C LYS A 49 -6.57 -15.21 21.40
N GLU A 50 -6.38 -14.45 22.48
CA GLU A 50 -7.44 -13.58 23.02
C GLU A 50 -7.87 -12.51 22.00
N LEU A 51 -6.92 -11.94 21.25
CA LEU A 51 -7.21 -11.02 20.15
C LEU A 51 -7.96 -11.68 19.00
N MET A 52 -7.56 -12.87 18.55
CA MET A 52 -8.29 -13.59 17.49
C MET A 52 -9.71 -13.95 17.91
N GLU A 53 -9.93 -14.35 19.17
CA GLU A 53 -11.27 -14.68 19.67
C GLU A 53 -12.16 -13.42 19.78
N LYS A 54 -11.58 -12.29 20.19
CA LYS A 54 -12.25 -10.96 20.15
C LYS A 54 -12.56 -10.51 18.72
N PHE A 55 -11.65 -10.71 17.78
CA PHE A 55 -11.88 -10.35 16.37
C PHE A 55 -12.92 -11.26 15.71
N ALA A 56 -12.92 -12.57 16.00
CA ALA A 56 -13.91 -13.50 15.47
C ALA A 56 -15.33 -13.21 16.00
N THR A 57 -15.44 -12.81 17.27
CA THR A 57 -16.72 -12.37 17.86
C THR A 57 -17.19 -11.04 17.28
N LEU A 58 -16.30 -10.06 17.10
CA LEU A 58 -16.60 -8.80 16.39
C LEU A 58 -17.02 -9.02 14.93
N GLN A 59 -16.45 -10.01 14.23
CA GLN A 59 -16.76 -10.29 12.83
C GLN A 59 -18.12 -11.00 12.65
N ALA A 60 -18.59 -11.72 13.68
CA ALA A 60 -19.94 -12.29 13.71
C ALA A 60 -21.02 -11.21 13.92
N ASP A 61 -20.72 -10.16 14.68
CA ASP A 61 -21.63 -9.03 14.93
C ASP A 61 -21.70 -8.01 13.77
N ILE A 62 -20.82 -8.09 12.76
CA ILE A 62 -20.76 -7.12 11.64
C ILE A 62 -21.59 -7.56 10.41
N GLN A 63 -22.18 -8.76 10.41
CA GLN A 63 -23.24 -9.11 9.45
C GLN A 63 -24.57 -8.55 9.93
N ASN A 64 -24.75 -7.22 9.80
CA ASN A 64 -25.97 -6.49 9.46
C ASN A 64 -25.86 -5.04 9.97
N ASP A 65 -25.87 -4.08 9.03
CA ASP A 65 -26.20 -2.66 9.23
C ASP A 65 -25.36 -1.80 10.20
N ALA A 66 -24.22 -1.26 9.72
CA ALA A 66 -23.86 0.16 9.87
C ALA A 66 -22.46 0.47 9.31
N ILE A 67 -22.38 1.14 8.16
CA ILE A 67 -21.19 1.87 7.72
C ILE A 67 -21.36 3.33 8.17
N PRO A 68 -20.52 3.87 9.09
CA PRO A 68 -20.34 5.30 9.19
C PRO A 68 -19.11 5.70 8.37
N THR A 69 -19.39 6.54 7.37
CA THR A 69 -18.43 7.31 6.57
C THR A 69 -17.48 8.11 7.47
N CYS A 70 -16.19 7.78 7.49
CA CYS A 70 -15.18 8.63 8.12
C CYS A 70 -14.52 9.53 7.08
N ILE A 71 -14.82 10.82 7.23
CA ILE A 71 -14.18 11.95 6.56
C ILE A 71 -12.72 12.02 7.03
N CYS A 72 -11.76 11.84 6.13
CA CYS A 72 -10.35 12.09 6.42
C CYS A 72 -9.96 13.49 5.91
N GLU A 73 -9.92 14.39 6.88
CA GLU A 73 -9.43 15.77 6.78
C GLU A 73 -7.93 15.81 6.37
N LYS A 74 -7.58 16.80 5.55
CA LYS A 74 -6.35 17.00 4.74
C LYS A 74 -4.97 16.90 5.43
N SER A 75 -4.82 16.44 6.68
CA SER A 75 -3.52 16.53 7.40
C SER A 75 -2.62 15.28 7.37
N LEU A 76 -3.00 14.19 6.69
CA LEU A 76 -2.16 12.97 6.68
C LEU A 76 -0.98 12.99 5.68
N ALA A 77 -1.04 13.76 4.60
CA ALA A 77 0.04 13.77 3.60
C ALA A 77 1.39 14.27 4.18
N ASP A 78 1.34 15.26 5.07
CA ASP A 78 2.54 15.88 5.67
C ASP A 78 3.12 15.05 6.84
N LYS A 79 2.37 14.06 7.36
CA LYS A 79 2.85 13.11 8.39
C LYS A 79 3.45 11.84 7.80
N ILE A 80 3.02 11.41 6.62
CA ILE A 80 3.50 10.17 5.98
C ILE A 80 4.95 10.35 5.48
N GLU A 81 5.31 11.55 5.01
CA GLU A 81 6.68 11.85 4.56
C GLU A 81 7.69 11.85 5.73
N LYS A 82 7.29 12.32 6.92
CA LYS A 82 8.09 12.19 8.17
C LYS A 82 8.07 10.78 8.78
N GLY A 83 7.04 9.98 8.53
CA GLY A 83 6.94 8.59 8.99
C GLY A 83 7.85 7.62 8.24
N CYS A 84 8.00 7.80 6.92
CA CYS A 84 8.84 6.95 6.07
C CYS A 84 10.34 7.13 6.38
N LEU A 85 10.77 8.38 6.62
CA LEU A 85 12.13 8.69 7.09
C LEU A 85 12.43 8.17 8.51
N ARG A 86 11.42 8.06 9.38
CA ARG A 86 11.57 7.45 10.70
C ARG A 86 11.65 5.92 10.65
N CYS A 87 11.01 5.26 9.68
CA CYS A 87 11.15 3.81 9.47
C CYS A 87 12.53 3.39 8.94
N GLY A 88 13.22 4.25 8.18
CA GLY A 88 14.61 4.02 7.78
C GLY A 88 15.64 4.19 8.92
N GLY A 89 15.28 4.94 9.97
CA GLY A 89 16.18 5.30 11.08
C GLY A 89 16.28 4.27 12.22
N VAL A 90 15.51 3.17 12.20
CA VAL A 90 15.54 2.14 13.27
C VAL A 90 16.42 0.93 12.91
N LEU A 91 17.17 0.99 11.80
CA LEU A 91 18.15 -0.03 11.40
C LEU A 91 19.41 -0.11 12.29
N GLY A 92 19.39 0.46 13.50
CA GLY A 92 20.46 0.40 14.49
C GLY A 92 20.23 -0.56 15.67
N GLY A 93 19.11 -1.28 15.74
CA GLY A 93 18.75 -2.06 16.93
C GLY A 93 18.15 -3.45 16.64
N ILE A 94 19.02 -4.46 16.66
CA ILE A 94 18.79 -5.90 16.95
C ILE A 94 17.31 -6.32 17.08
N ALA A 95 16.72 -6.92 16.03
CA ALA A 95 15.80 -8.07 16.14
C ALA A 95 15.42 -8.66 14.76
N PRO A 96 15.37 -10.01 14.64
CA PRO A 96 15.09 -10.73 13.40
C PRO A 96 13.57 -10.86 13.17
N SER A 97 12.94 -9.84 12.60
CA SER A 97 11.54 -9.95 12.18
C SER A 97 11.24 -9.12 10.93
N VAL A 98 12.18 -9.07 9.99
CA VAL A 98 11.99 -8.42 8.68
C VAL A 98 11.52 -9.41 7.60
N GLY A 99 11.35 -10.69 7.94
CA GLY A 99 10.98 -11.73 6.96
C GLY A 99 9.47 -11.89 6.68
N LEU A 100 8.58 -11.43 7.57
CA LEU A 100 7.14 -11.72 7.46
C LEU A 100 6.22 -10.49 7.42
N LEU A 101 6.72 -9.32 7.83
CA LEU A 101 5.96 -8.05 7.78
C LEU A 101 6.28 -7.19 6.54
N GLY A 102 7.32 -7.54 5.77
CA GLY A 102 7.64 -6.84 4.53
C GLY A 102 6.56 -7.00 3.45
N GLY A 103 5.87 -8.14 3.40
CA GLY A 103 4.79 -8.37 2.44
C GLY A 103 3.53 -7.56 2.76
N MET A 104 3.06 -7.59 4.02
CA MET A 104 1.76 -6.99 4.38
C MET A 104 1.74 -5.45 4.32
N GLY A 105 2.89 -4.80 4.57
CA GLY A 105 3.02 -3.35 4.43
C GLY A 105 3.00 -2.86 2.98
N ILE A 106 3.58 -3.63 2.06
CA ILE A 106 3.68 -3.22 0.65
C ILE A 106 2.34 -3.41 -0.08
N TYR A 107 1.61 -4.50 0.19
CA TYR A 107 0.27 -4.72 -0.40
C TYR A 107 -0.75 -3.68 0.07
N SER A 108 -0.73 -3.31 1.36
CA SER A 108 -1.61 -2.25 1.89
C SER A 108 -1.27 -0.89 1.28
N TRP A 109 0.01 -0.55 1.13
CA TRP A 109 0.44 0.67 0.44
C TRP A 109 -0.01 0.71 -1.02
N LEU A 110 0.12 -0.39 -1.76
CA LEU A 110 -0.27 -0.46 -3.18
C LEU A 110 -1.78 -0.24 -3.36
N ASN A 111 -2.62 -0.80 -2.47
CA ASN A 111 -4.06 -0.55 -2.46
C ASN A 111 -4.41 0.91 -2.16
N VAL A 112 -3.71 1.54 -1.21
CA VAL A 112 -3.95 2.96 -0.89
C VAL A 112 -3.46 3.87 -2.03
N ALA A 113 -2.29 3.60 -2.61
CA ALA A 113 -1.75 4.39 -3.71
C ALA A 113 -2.63 4.30 -4.97
N THR A 114 -3.14 3.10 -5.28
CA THR A 114 -4.03 2.90 -6.44
C THR A 114 -5.39 3.56 -6.26
N THR A 115 -5.97 3.54 -5.06
CA THR A 115 -7.24 4.24 -4.78
C THR A 115 -7.10 5.74 -4.95
N VAL A 116 -6.05 6.35 -4.38
CA VAL A 116 -5.75 7.78 -4.56
C VAL A 116 -5.54 8.14 -6.03
N ALA A 117 -4.80 7.32 -6.78
CA ALA A 117 -4.58 7.53 -8.21
C ALA A 117 -5.90 7.48 -9.03
N ILE A 118 -6.82 6.58 -8.68
CA ILE A 118 -8.13 6.49 -9.33
C ILE A 118 -8.98 7.72 -9.00
N GLU A 119 -8.97 8.21 -7.76
CA GLU A 119 -9.70 9.42 -7.37
C GLU A 119 -9.19 10.66 -8.13
N GLU A 120 -7.88 10.83 -8.24
CA GLU A 120 -7.27 11.91 -9.01
C GLU A 120 -7.62 11.82 -10.50
N ALA A 121 -7.57 10.61 -11.07
CA ALA A 121 -7.94 10.38 -12.47
C ALA A 121 -9.42 10.69 -12.75
N ILE A 122 -10.32 10.32 -11.82
CA ILE A 122 -11.74 10.65 -11.93
C ILE A 122 -11.95 12.17 -11.85
N ALA A 123 -11.30 12.85 -10.91
CA ALA A 123 -11.40 14.30 -10.77
C ALA A 123 -10.90 15.03 -12.04
N ALA A 124 -9.76 14.59 -12.61
CA ALA A 124 -9.22 15.14 -13.84
C ALA A 124 -10.14 14.87 -15.05
N GLY A 125 -10.71 13.66 -15.15
CA GLY A 125 -11.66 13.30 -16.19
C GLY A 125 -12.94 14.14 -16.13
N THR A 126 -13.56 14.26 -14.94
CA THR A 126 -14.77 15.06 -14.73
C THR A 126 -14.54 16.52 -15.09
N LYS A 127 -13.39 17.10 -14.71
CA LYS A 127 -13.05 18.49 -15.09
C LYS A 127 -13.07 18.69 -16.61
N VAL A 128 -12.40 17.80 -17.35
CA VAL A 128 -12.36 17.87 -18.82
C VAL A 128 -13.75 17.63 -19.42
N THR A 129 -14.56 16.72 -18.85
CA THR A 129 -15.94 16.52 -19.31
C THR A 129 -16.75 17.80 -19.18
N ILE A 130 -16.71 18.49 -18.05
CA ILE A 130 -17.47 19.73 -17.84
C ILE A 130 -16.99 20.82 -18.81
N GLU A 131 -15.69 21.03 -18.92
CA GLU A 131 -15.11 22.04 -19.83
C GLU A 131 -15.51 21.77 -21.28
N THR A 132 -15.39 20.51 -21.73
CA THR A 132 -15.77 20.11 -23.08
C THR A 132 -17.28 20.26 -23.32
N ALA A 133 -18.11 19.83 -22.36
CA ALA A 133 -19.56 19.96 -22.45
C ALA A 133 -19.98 21.42 -22.60
N VAL A 134 -19.39 22.35 -21.83
CA VAL A 134 -19.63 23.78 -21.98
C VAL A 134 -19.25 24.25 -23.38
N THR A 135 -18.08 23.86 -23.90
CA THR A 135 -17.66 24.27 -25.25
C THR A 135 -18.58 23.75 -26.36
N GLU A 136 -19.05 22.51 -26.27
CA GLU A 136 -19.96 21.93 -27.26
C GLU A 136 -21.35 22.54 -27.18
N LEU A 137 -21.87 22.76 -25.98
CA LEU A 137 -23.19 23.38 -25.77
C LEU A 137 -23.19 24.87 -26.15
N ASN A 138 -22.07 25.58 -26.02
CA ASN A 138 -21.95 26.96 -26.49
C ASN A 138 -22.10 27.10 -28.01
N LYS A 139 -21.88 26.03 -28.79
CA LYS A 139 -22.16 26.03 -30.24
C LYS A 139 -23.66 26.05 -30.52
N LEU A 140 -24.48 25.61 -29.56
CA LEU A 140 -25.94 25.66 -29.64
C LEU A 140 -26.42 27.01 -29.13
N ILE A 141 -26.41 28.01 -30.02
CA ILE A 141 -26.72 29.42 -29.73
C ILE A 141 -28.01 29.58 -28.91
N TYR A 142 -29.06 28.81 -29.24
CA TYR A 142 -30.35 28.87 -28.56
C TYR A 142 -30.32 28.37 -27.10
N ILE A 143 -29.41 27.47 -26.74
CA ILE A 143 -29.23 27.00 -25.35
C ILE A 143 -28.36 27.97 -24.57
N TYR A 144 -27.28 28.45 -25.19
CA TYR A 144 -26.38 29.42 -24.57
C TYR A 144 -27.09 30.73 -24.25
N GLU A 145 -27.91 31.26 -25.16
CA GLU A 145 -28.67 32.51 -24.92
C GLU A 145 -29.74 32.34 -23.82
N LEU A 146 -30.28 31.14 -23.62
CA LEU A 146 -31.29 30.86 -22.59
C LEU A 146 -30.69 30.65 -21.20
N ILE A 147 -29.57 29.93 -21.11
CA ILE A 147 -28.96 29.53 -19.83
C ILE A 147 -27.80 30.45 -19.45
N GLY A 148 -27.03 30.92 -20.43
CA GLY A 148 -25.84 31.74 -20.25
C GLY A 148 -24.77 31.06 -19.41
N ASP A 149 -24.07 31.85 -18.61
CA ASP A 149 -22.95 31.41 -17.77
C ASP A 149 -23.33 30.36 -16.72
N LYS A 150 -24.62 30.24 -16.38
CA LYS A 150 -25.13 29.24 -15.42
C LYS A 150 -24.96 27.80 -15.91
N LEU A 151 -24.64 27.60 -17.19
CA LEU A 151 -24.42 26.27 -17.76
C LEU A 151 -23.32 25.51 -17.01
N LYS A 152 -22.24 26.22 -16.63
CA LYS A 152 -21.12 25.62 -15.90
C LYS A 152 -21.54 25.14 -14.51
N ASP A 153 -22.38 25.91 -13.81
CA ASP A 153 -22.89 25.55 -12.49
C ASP A 153 -23.82 24.34 -12.57
N ILE A 154 -24.73 24.32 -13.56
CA ILE A 154 -25.64 23.20 -13.81
C ILE A 154 -24.84 21.91 -14.05
N LEU A 155 -23.83 21.98 -14.92
CA LEU A 155 -22.96 20.84 -15.20
C LEU A 155 -22.11 20.46 -13.98
N GLY A 156 -21.68 21.43 -13.17
CA GLY A 156 -20.93 21.20 -11.93
C GLY A 156 -21.72 20.47 -10.85
N THR A 157 -23.05 20.57 -10.85
CA THR A 157 -23.90 19.78 -9.93
C THR A 157 -23.99 18.30 -10.29
N ILE A 158 -23.61 17.92 -11.52
CA ILE A 158 -23.66 16.54 -11.97
C ILE A 158 -22.48 15.77 -11.36
N THR A 159 -22.78 14.88 -10.42
CA THR A 159 -21.78 14.05 -9.74
C THR A 159 -21.32 12.86 -10.56
N ASN A 160 -22.10 12.45 -11.57
CA ASN A 160 -21.85 11.22 -12.33
C ASN A 160 -22.09 11.40 -13.83
N PHE A 161 -21.01 11.63 -14.59
CA PHE A 161 -21.02 11.67 -16.06
C PHE A 161 -20.88 10.28 -16.70
N ARG A 162 -21.52 9.25 -16.13
CA ARG A 162 -21.41 7.88 -16.65
C ARG A 162 -22.07 7.72 -18.02
N THR A 163 -23.12 8.50 -18.27
CA THR A 163 -23.85 8.54 -19.53
C THR A 163 -24.19 9.99 -19.87
N GLN A 164 -24.52 10.29 -21.13
CA GLN A 164 -24.93 11.65 -21.51
C GLN A 164 -26.30 12.06 -20.95
N THR A 165 -27.10 11.09 -20.47
CA THR A 165 -28.51 11.31 -20.06
C THR A 165 -28.70 12.34 -18.95
N PRO A 166 -27.91 12.34 -17.84
CA PRO A 166 -28.02 13.35 -16.79
C PRO A 166 -27.69 14.75 -17.30
N MET A 167 -26.70 14.85 -18.20
CA MET A 167 -26.32 16.11 -18.84
C MET A 167 -27.46 16.66 -19.70
N VAL A 168 -28.02 15.81 -20.57
CA VAL A 168 -29.14 16.17 -21.44
C VAL A 168 -30.34 16.62 -20.62
N HIS A 169 -30.72 15.88 -19.58
CA HIS A 169 -31.85 16.23 -18.72
C HIS A 169 -31.62 17.54 -17.93
N ALA A 170 -30.42 17.73 -17.37
CA ALA A 170 -30.11 18.93 -16.60
C ALA A 170 -30.13 20.19 -17.48
N VAL A 171 -29.50 20.13 -18.65
CA VAL A 171 -29.45 21.25 -19.60
C VAL A 171 -30.84 21.53 -20.18
N TYR A 172 -31.57 20.50 -20.60
CA TYR A 172 -32.91 20.67 -21.14
C TYR A 172 -33.89 21.20 -20.09
N GLY A 173 -33.87 20.66 -18.87
CA GLY A 173 -34.71 21.13 -17.77
C GLY A 173 -34.39 22.58 -17.35
N ALA A 174 -33.12 22.98 -17.41
CA ALA A 174 -32.75 24.37 -17.17
C ALA A 174 -33.23 25.31 -18.28
N ALA A 175 -33.10 24.90 -19.56
CA ALA A 175 -33.61 25.65 -20.69
C ALA A 175 -35.15 25.80 -20.63
N GLN A 176 -35.86 24.74 -20.23
CA GLN A 176 -37.31 24.78 -20.07
C GLN A 176 -37.74 25.74 -18.96
N LYS A 177 -37.09 25.70 -17.79
CA LYS A 177 -37.34 26.67 -16.70
C LYS A 177 -37.07 28.11 -17.12
N ALA A 178 -36.02 28.34 -17.91
CA ALA A 178 -35.75 29.66 -18.47
C ALA A 178 -36.92 30.11 -19.38
N CYS A 179 -37.48 29.20 -20.18
CA CYS A 179 -38.63 29.48 -21.02
C CYS A 179 -39.93 29.73 -20.26
N ASP A 180 -40.19 29.02 -19.15
CA ASP A 180 -41.36 29.26 -18.30
C ASP A 180 -41.34 30.66 -17.67
N SER A 181 -40.15 31.25 -17.51
CA SER A 181 -39.99 32.61 -16.99
C SER A 181 -40.20 33.72 -18.04
N VAL A 182 -40.31 33.37 -19.33
CA VAL A 182 -40.51 34.34 -20.42
C VAL A 182 -41.99 34.72 -20.52
N ILE A 183 -42.30 35.99 -20.27
CA ILE A 183 -43.67 36.51 -20.41
C ILE A 183 -44.03 36.68 -21.90
N ILE A 184 -45.15 36.06 -22.31
CA ILE A 184 -45.68 36.13 -23.68
C ILE A 184 -45.89 37.61 -24.07
N GLY A 185 -45.24 38.04 -25.16
CA GLY A 185 -45.39 39.39 -25.72
C GLY A 185 -44.40 40.44 -25.18
N LYS A 186 -43.54 40.09 -24.20
CA LYS A 186 -42.43 40.94 -23.72
C LYS A 186 -41.06 40.27 -23.82
N GLY A 187 -40.99 39.06 -24.39
CA GLY A 187 -39.81 38.19 -24.31
C GLY A 187 -38.71 38.40 -25.37
N GLY A 188 -38.90 39.26 -26.37
CA GLY A 188 -37.89 39.54 -27.40
C GLY A 188 -37.30 38.27 -28.03
N LYS A 189 -35.96 38.17 -28.08
CA LYS A 189 -35.23 37.02 -28.63
C LYS A 189 -35.44 35.72 -27.82
N ASN A 190 -35.65 35.82 -26.51
CA ASN A 190 -35.83 34.65 -25.64
C ASN A 190 -37.13 33.90 -25.96
N GLN A 191 -38.19 34.63 -26.34
CA GLN A 191 -39.43 34.01 -26.79
C GLN A 191 -39.22 33.20 -28.09
N LEU A 192 -38.35 33.69 -28.97
CA LEU A 192 -37.99 33.01 -30.22
C LEU A 192 -37.15 31.76 -29.95
N TYR A 193 -36.17 31.82 -29.02
CA TYR A 193 -35.42 30.63 -28.60
C TYR A 193 -36.28 29.57 -27.91
N CYS A 194 -37.27 29.98 -27.12
CA CYS A 194 -38.21 29.06 -26.48
C CYS A 194 -39.16 28.37 -27.47
N SER A 195 -39.62 29.10 -28.49
CA SER A 195 -40.39 28.49 -29.59
C SER A 195 -39.55 27.47 -30.37
N MET A 196 -38.27 27.77 -30.63
CA MET A 196 -37.33 26.82 -31.23
C MET A 196 -37.09 25.60 -30.34
N LEU A 197 -36.95 25.78 -29.02
CA LEU A 197 -36.75 24.70 -28.06
C LEU A 197 -37.91 23.69 -28.09
N GLN A 198 -39.16 24.18 -28.19
CA GLN A 198 -40.36 23.36 -28.19
C GLN A 198 -40.66 22.71 -29.55
N GLN A 199 -40.50 23.46 -30.65
CA GLN A 199 -40.82 22.94 -31.99
C GLN A 199 -39.78 21.95 -32.53
N ASN A 200 -38.50 22.13 -32.18
CA ASN A 200 -37.40 21.31 -32.70
C ASN A 200 -36.90 20.27 -31.70
N THR A 201 -37.74 19.88 -30.73
CA THR A 201 -37.38 18.91 -29.68
C THR A 201 -36.74 17.63 -30.25
N SER A 202 -37.23 17.13 -31.38
CA SER A 202 -36.70 15.94 -32.08
C SER A 202 -35.27 16.10 -32.61
N GLN A 203 -34.82 17.32 -32.89
CA GLN A 203 -33.46 17.62 -33.36
C GLN A 203 -32.53 18.05 -32.22
N ILE A 204 -33.09 18.71 -31.20
CA ILE A 204 -32.35 19.24 -30.06
C ILE A 204 -31.79 18.10 -29.20
N PHE A 205 -32.64 17.13 -28.81
CA PHE A 205 -32.20 16.01 -27.97
C PHE A 205 -30.98 15.25 -28.54
N PRO A 206 -30.95 14.90 -29.84
CA PRO A 206 -29.76 14.35 -30.48
C PRO A 206 -28.52 15.25 -30.40
N GLU A 207 -28.63 16.56 -30.60
CA GLU A 207 -27.51 17.49 -30.55
C GLU A 207 -26.95 17.65 -29.12
N LEU A 208 -27.80 17.76 -28.09
CA LEU A 208 -27.32 17.70 -26.70
C LEU A 208 -26.69 16.34 -26.40
N GLY A 209 -27.27 15.26 -26.93
CA GLY A 209 -26.73 13.91 -26.80
C GLY A 209 -25.33 13.78 -27.39
N LYS A 210 -25.10 14.35 -28.59
CA LYS A 210 -23.78 14.41 -29.25
C LYS A 210 -22.80 15.24 -28.42
N ALA A 211 -23.19 16.43 -27.97
CA ALA A 211 -22.36 17.28 -27.11
C ALA A 211 -21.93 16.51 -25.83
N GLY A 212 -22.87 15.79 -25.21
CA GLY A 212 -22.59 14.98 -24.02
C GLY A 212 -21.69 13.79 -24.32
N ALA A 213 -21.90 13.09 -25.43
CA ALA A 213 -21.06 11.98 -25.84
C ALA A 213 -19.61 12.42 -26.12
N THR A 214 -19.41 13.55 -26.81
CA THR A 214 -18.09 14.15 -27.04
C THR A 214 -17.41 14.50 -25.72
N ALA A 215 -18.13 15.14 -24.80
CA ALA A 215 -17.61 15.52 -23.50
C ALA A 215 -17.22 14.32 -22.62
N ILE A 216 -18.04 13.28 -22.61
CA ILE A 216 -17.76 12.03 -21.88
C ILE A 216 -16.55 11.32 -22.49
N THR A 217 -16.44 11.29 -23.81
CA THR A 217 -15.30 10.69 -24.50
C THR A 217 -14.01 11.42 -24.13
N ALA A 218 -13.99 12.75 -24.20
CA ALA A 218 -12.83 13.56 -23.83
C ALA A 218 -12.42 13.36 -22.36
N GLY A 219 -13.40 13.34 -21.44
CA GLY A 219 -13.13 13.09 -20.03
C GLY A 219 -12.63 11.67 -19.74
N ASN A 220 -13.20 10.65 -20.40
CA ASN A 220 -12.73 9.28 -20.28
C ASN A 220 -11.30 9.11 -20.82
N THR A 221 -10.98 9.73 -21.95
CA THR A 221 -9.61 9.75 -22.47
C THR A 221 -8.65 10.38 -21.47
N LYS A 222 -9.02 11.51 -20.85
CA LYS A 222 -8.19 12.15 -19.83
C LYS A 222 -8.04 11.29 -18.57
N LYS A 223 -9.15 10.72 -18.08
CA LYS A 223 -9.16 9.81 -16.94
C LYS A 223 -8.20 8.64 -17.16
N THR A 224 -8.32 7.94 -18.30
CA THR A 224 -7.45 6.82 -18.64
C THR A 224 -5.99 7.26 -18.71
N SER A 225 -5.70 8.38 -19.36
CA SER A 225 -4.32 8.91 -19.45
C SER A 225 -3.71 9.20 -18.08
N VAL A 226 -4.44 9.86 -17.17
CA VAL A 226 -3.97 10.18 -15.82
C VAL A 226 -3.82 8.91 -14.99
N GLN A 227 -4.79 7.99 -15.08
CA GLN A 227 -4.75 6.72 -14.38
C GLN A 227 -3.55 5.87 -14.81
N THR A 228 -3.29 5.73 -16.12
CA THR A 228 -2.14 4.99 -16.64
C THR A 228 -0.84 5.59 -16.14
N ALA A 229 -0.66 6.91 -16.23
CA ALA A 229 0.56 7.56 -15.77
C ALA A 229 0.80 7.38 -14.25
N ALA A 230 -0.27 7.41 -13.45
CA ALA A 230 -0.17 7.19 -12.01
C ALA A 230 0.16 5.72 -11.67
N LEU A 231 -0.47 4.76 -12.37
CA LEU A 231 -0.19 3.33 -12.19
C LEU A 231 1.26 2.97 -12.60
N GLU A 232 1.76 3.49 -13.72
CA GLU A 232 3.15 3.31 -14.13
C GLU A 232 4.14 3.82 -13.07
N LYS A 233 3.82 4.94 -12.42
CA LYS A 233 4.62 5.49 -11.32
C LYS A 233 4.59 4.61 -10.07
N ILE A 234 3.44 4.01 -9.76
CA ILE A 234 3.30 3.05 -8.65
C ILE A 234 4.10 1.78 -8.96
N ASP A 235 3.99 1.23 -10.16
CA ASP A 235 4.68 0.00 -10.58
C ASP A 235 6.20 0.18 -10.60
N THR A 236 6.71 1.28 -11.16
CA THR A 236 8.14 1.59 -11.13
C THR A 236 8.67 1.73 -9.71
N THR A 237 7.90 2.36 -8.82
CA THR A 237 8.26 2.46 -7.40
C THR A 237 8.28 1.08 -6.73
N PHE A 238 7.30 0.23 -7.00
CA PHE A 238 7.23 -1.13 -6.48
C PHE A 238 8.40 -2.01 -6.97
N LEU A 239 8.76 -1.93 -8.25
CA LEU A 239 9.90 -2.65 -8.83
C LEU A 239 11.24 -2.21 -8.20
N ASN A 240 11.41 -0.92 -7.93
CA ASN A 240 12.60 -0.41 -7.25
C ASN A 240 12.69 -0.94 -5.80
N CYS A 241 11.56 -1.06 -5.09
CA CYS A 241 11.54 -1.65 -3.77
C CYS A 241 11.80 -3.17 -3.79
N SER A 242 11.23 -3.91 -4.75
CA SER A 242 11.39 -5.36 -4.84
C SER A 242 12.80 -5.78 -5.26
N THR A 243 13.47 -5.01 -6.12
CA THR A 243 14.88 -5.22 -6.47
C THR A 243 15.80 -5.03 -5.27
N ALA A 244 15.56 -4.00 -4.45
CA ALA A 244 16.29 -3.80 -3.19
C ALA A 244 16.08 -4.96 -2.20
N ILE A 245 14.86 -5.46 -2.06
CA ILE A 245 14.56 -6.63 -1.21
C ILE A 245 15.30 -7.87 -1.75
N THR A 246 15.23 -8.13 -3.06
CA THR A 246 15.88 -9.29 -3.69
C THR A 246 17.40 -9.26 -3.50
N ALA A 247 18.03 -8.10 -3.67
CA ALA A 247 19.46 -7.93 -3.44
C ALA A 247 19.85 -8.25 -1.98
N SER A 248 19.03 -7.83 -1.00
CA SER A 248 19.27 -8.14 0.41
C SER A 248 19.18 -9.64 0.71
N VAL A 249 18.23 -10.37 0.09
CA VAL A 249 18.07 -11.82 0.25
C VAL A 249 19.28 -12.57 -0.34
N ILE A 250 19.74 -12.17 -1.51
CA ILE A 250 20.94 -12.74 -2.15
C ILE A 250 22.17 -12.53 -1.26
N ALA A 251 22.34 -11.34 -0.68
CA ALA A 251 23.46 -11.06 0.23
C ALA A 251 23.43 -11.97 1.48
N ILE A 252 22.26 -12.19 2.07
CA ILE A 252 22.10 -13.12 3.22
C ILE A 252 22.46 -14.55 2.81
N LEU A 253 22.01 -15.02 1.63
CA LEU A 253 22.33 -16.36 1.14
C LEU A 253 23.85 -16.57 0.94
N ILE A 254 24.56 -15.56 0.42
CA ILE A 254 26.02 -15.60 0.27
C ILE A 254 26.71 -15.72 1.64
N ILE A 255 26.28 -14.95 2.64
CA ILE A 255 26.83 -15.02 4.00
C ILE A 255 26.60 -16.41 4.61
N VAL A 256 25.40 -16.97 4.46
CA VAL A 256 25.06 -18.33 4.93
C VAL A 256 25.94 -19.38 4.24
N LEU A 257 26.14 -19.27 2.92
CA LEU A 257 27.03 -20.19 2.18
C LEU A 257 28.47 -20.13 2.68
N ILE A 258 29.02 -18.95 2.92
CA ILE A 258 30.38 -18.79 3.48
C ILE A 258 30.47 -19.44 4.86
N MET A 259 29.48 -19.22 5.73
CA MET A 259 29.41 -19.84 7.06
C MET A 259 29.39 -21.38 6.97
N VAL A 260 28.65 -21.95 6.02
CA VAL A 260 28.59 -23.40 5.78
C VAL A 260 29.92 -23.96 5.26
N ILE A 261 30.62 -23.24 4.37
CA ILE A 261 31.93 -23.64 3.86
C ILE A 261 32.97 -23.65 5.00
N ILE A 262 33.06 -22.56 5.77
CA ILE A 262 33.98 -22.47 6.92
C ILE A 262 33.67 -23.56 7.93
N TYR A 263 32.39 -23.78 8.25
CA TYR A 263 31.95 -24.85 9.14
C TYR A 263 32.40 -26.23 8.64
N SER A 264 32.24 -26.50 7.34
CA SER A 264 32.62 -27.77 6.71
C SER A 264 34.13 -28.00 6.77
N ILE A 265 34.95 -26.97 6.51
CA ILE A 265 36.41 -27.03 6.65
C ILE A 265 36.81 -27.31 8.11
N LEU A 266 36.22 -26.57 9.06
CA LEU A 266 36.51 -26.76 10.49
C LEU A 266 36.11 -28.16 10.97
N ARG A 267 34.94 -28.66 10.54
CA ARG A 267 34.47 -30.01 10.85
C ARG A 267 35.39 -31.09 10.26
N TYR A 268 35.82 -30.91 9.01
CA TYR A 268 36.77 -31.81 8.37
C TYR A 268 38.11 -31.83 9.11
N ARG A 269 38.65 -30.66 9.48
CA ARG A 269 39.90 -30.56 10.28
C ARG A 269 39.77 -31.23 11.65
N ARG A 270 38.62 -31.09 12.33
CA ARG A 270 38.36 -31.78 13.62
C ARG A 270 38.38 -33.30 13.45
N LYS A 271 37.69 -33.85 12.45
CA LYS A 271 37.69 -35.29 12.16
C LYS A 271 39.12 -35.82 11.94
N LYS A 272 39.88 -35.18 11.03
CA LYS A 272 41.26 -35.58 10.73
C LYS A 272 42.18 -35.51 11.95
N LYS A 273 41.98 -34.53 12.85
CA LYS A 273 42.74 -34.43 14.11
C LYS A 273 42.43 -35.61 15.06
N MET A 274 41.18 -36.05 15.12
CA MET A 274 40.78 -37.19 15.97
C MET A 274 41.32 -38.52 15.43
N GLU A 275 41.28 -38.74 14.11
CA GLU A 275 41.86 -39.93 13.47
C GLU A 275 43.36 -40.04 13.73
N LYS A 276 44.10 -38.94 13.59
CA LYS A 276 45.55 -38.91 13.91
C LYS A 276 45.81 -39.25 15.38
N LYS A 277 45.03 -38.72 16.32
CA LYS A 277 45.19 -39.04 17.76
C LYS A 277 44.99 -40.53 18.05
N LEU A 278 44.02 -41.16 17.39
CA LEU A 278 43.73 -42.58 17.53
C LEU A 278 44.88 -43.46 17.05
N GLN A 279 45.57 -43.05 15.97
CA GLN A 279 46.78 -43.73 15.49
C GLN A 279 47.94 -43.62 16.49
N TYR A 280 48.16 -42.45 17.10
CA TYR A 280 49.24 -42.28 18.10
C TYR A 280 48.99 -43.07 19.39
N ILE A 281 47.75 -43.20 19.84
CA ILE A 281 47.42 -44.00 21.03
C ILE A 281 47.76 -45.47 20.78
N LYS A 282 47.43 -46.01 19.60
CA LYS A 282 47.74 -47.40 19.24
C LYS A 282 49.26 -47.70 19.22
N LEU A 283 50.08 -46.75 18.77
CA LEU A 283 51.54 -46.90 18.73
C LEU A 283 52.21 -46.84 20.12
N LEU A 284 51.51 -46.38 21.16
CA LEU A 284 52.04 -46.28 22.53
C LEU A 284 51.64 -47.46 23.42
N GLU A 285 50.71 -48.30 22.95
CA GLU A 285 50.26 -49.53 23.64
C GLU A 285 51.07 -50.77 23.23
N GLU A 286 51.85 -50.70 22.13
CA GLU A 286 52.89 -51.67 21.76
C GLU A 286 54.24 -51.30 22.43
#